data_AF-A0A1X1BX34-F1
#
_entry.id   AF-A0A1X1BX34-F1
#
_cell.length_a   1.000
_cell.length_b   1.000
_cell.length_c   1.000
_cell.angle_alpha   90.00
_cell.angle_beta   90.00
_cell.angle_gamma   90.00
#
_symmetry.space_group_name_H-M   'P 1'
#
loop_
_entity.id
_entity.type
_entity.pdbx_description
1 polymer ?
#
loop_
_entity_poly.entity_id
_entity_poly.type
_entity_poly.pdbx_seq_one_letter_code
_entity_poly.pdbx_strand_id
1 'polypeptide(L)'
;MSETSNPCVSCGACCAHFRVSFYWAEADDAGGPVPAELTEPLSLLMRNMRGTNDRAPRCVALQGEIGGCVSCGIYEQRPTPCREFAMSGEEGVANDACDRARARYGLPALFHPSLPVMTESYLSPGARELPEHVQSPG
;
A
#
# COMPACT_ATOMS: atom_id res chain seq x y z
N MET A 1 1.63 8.32 22.05
CA MET A 1 2.61 8.68 21.01
C MET A 1 2.84 7.44 20.20
N SER A 2 2.03 7.25 19.16
CA SER A 2 2.23 6.14 18.22
C SER A 2 3.47 6.51 17.43
N GLU A 3 4.63 5.95 17.82
CA GLU A 3 5.83 5.96 17.00
C GLU A 3 5.42 5.54 15.58
N THR A 4 5.52 6.47 14.63
CA THR A 4 5.17 6.28 13.22
C THR A 4 6.23 5.39 12.58
N SER A 5 6.31 4.14 13.01
CA SER A 5 7.17 3.13 12.42
C SER A 5 6.67 2.87 11.00
N ASN A 6 7.51 3.11 10.01
CA ASN A 6 7.18 2.86 8.61
C ASN A 6 6.89 1.35 8.43
N PRO A 7 5.65 0.93 8.14
CA PRO A 7 5.30 -0.49 8.03
C PRO A 7 6.01 -1.20 6.87
N CYS A 8 6.60 -0.46 5.94
CA CYS A 8 7.37 -1.01 4.84
C CYS A 8 8.73 -1.58 5.29
N VAL A 9 9.33 -1.07 6.38
CA VAL A 9 10.59 -1.61 6.95
C VAL A 9 10.37 -2.85 7.82
N SER A 10 9.11 -3.24 8.03
CA SER A 10 8.72 -4.40 8.83
C SER A 10 7.86 -5.44 8.08
N CYS A 11 7.65 -5.29 6.75
CA CYS A 11 6.85 -6.25 5.98
C CYS A 11 7.57 -6.90 4.80
N GLY A 12 8.22 -6.15 3.92
CA GLY A 12 8.89 -6.69 2.72
C GLY A 12 7.96 -7.35 1.69
N ALA A 13 6.64 -7.24 1.85
CA ALA A 13 5.66 -7.99 1.07
C ALA A 13 5.68 -7.65 -0.43
N CYS A 14 5.81 -6.37 -0.80
CA CYS A 14 5.85 -5.95 -2.21
C CYS A 14 7.06 -6.54 -2.96
N CYS A 15 8.21 -6.60 -2.29
CA CYS A 15 9.47 -7.14 -2.83
C CYS A 15 9.41 -8.66 -3.09
N ALA A 16 8.46 -9.36 -2.49
CA ALA A 16 8.27 -10.80 -2.65
C ALA A 16 6.95 -11.18 -3.36
N HIS A 17 6.13 -10.18 -3.70
CA HIS A 17 4.84 -10.42 -4.35
C HIS A 17 4.85 -10.06 -5.83
N PHE A 18 5.52 -8.97 -6.21
CA PHE A 18 5.45 -8.40 -7.56
C PHE A 18 6.70 -8.67 -8.39
N ARG A 19 6.51 -8.81 -9.70
CA ARG A 19 7.60 -8.63 -10.66
C ARG A 19 7.92 -7.14 -10.81
N VAL A 20 9.14 -6.75 -10.47
CA VAL A 20 9.58 -5.35 -10.58
C VAL A 20 10.14 -5.15 -11.98
N SER A 21 9.30 -4.78 -12.94
CA SER A 21 9.67 -4.56 -14.35
C SER A 21 9.77 -3.06 -14.64
N PHE A 22 10.80 -2.63 -15.33
CA PHE A 22 11.09 -1.22 -15.57
C PHE A 22 11.86 -1.00 -16.89
N TYR A 23 11.96 0.25 -17.35
CA TYR A 23 12.60 0.56 -18.64
C TYR A 23 14.10 0.28 -18.58
N TRP A 24 14.66 -0.33 -19.63
CA TRP A 24 16.06 -0.77 -19.61
C TRP A 24 17.06 0.36 -19.27
N ALA A 25 16.75 1.61 -19.64
CA ALA A 25 17.64 2.75 -19.40
C ALA A 25 17.68 3.25 -17.94
N GLU A 26 16.84 2.71 -17.05
CA GLU A 26 16.98 3.00 -15.61
C GLU A 26 18.16 2.26 -14.98
N ALA A 27 18.75 1.28 -15.68
CA ALA A 27 19.96 0.60 -15.23
C ALA A 27 21.23 1.45 -15.44
N ASP A 28 22.23 1.24 -14.60
CA ASP A 28 23.48 1.99 -14.58
C ASP A 28 24.37 1.77 -15.80
N ASP A 29 24.28 0.60 -16.44
CA ASP A 29 24.87 0.32 -17.75
C ASP A 29 24.22 1.09 -18.92
N ALA A 30 23.16 1.85 -18.64
CA ALA A 30 22.42 2.67 -19.58
C ALA A 30 22.23 4.13 -19.10
N GLY A 31 22.92 4.52 -18.01
CA GLY A 31 22.91 5.88 -17.47
C GLY A 31 21.89 6.16 -16.36
N GLY A 32 21.12 5.16 -15.93
CA GLY A 32 20.24 5.24 -14.77
C GLY A 32 20.94 4.87 -13.45
N PRO A 33 20.22 4.84 -12.32
CA PRO A 33 20.82 4.54 -11.02
C PRO A 33 20.78 3.06 -10.61
N VAL A 34 20.00 2.21 -11.29
CA VAL A 34 19.72 0.83 -10.84
C VAL A 34 20.91 -0.08 -11.20
N PRO A 35 21.54 -0.81 -10.25
CA PRO A 35 22.68 -1.66 -10.56
C PRO A 35 22.32 -2.79 -11.52
N ALA A 36 22.91 -2.80 -12.71
CA ALA A 36 22.57 -3.75 -13.77
C ALA A 36 22.75 -5.21 -13.34
N GLU A 37 23.73 -5.53 -12.47
CA GLU A 37 23.98 -6.89 -11.99
C GLU A 37 22.84 -7.50 -11.16
N LEU A 38 21.97 -6.65 -10.60
CA LEU A 38 20.78 -7.04 -9.84
C LEU A 38 19.54 -7.17 -10.73
N THR A 39 19.69 -7.01 -12.04
CA THR A 39 18.61 -6.99 -13.02
C THR A 39 18.76 -8.13 -14.04
N GLU A 40 17.68 -8.46 -14.73
CA GLU A 40 17.68 -9.39 -15.85
C GLU A 40 16.82 -8.85 -17.01
N PRO A 41 17.14 -9.19 -18.27
CA PRO A 41 16.32 -8.83 -19.41
C PRO A 41 14.92 -9.43 -19.32
N LEU A 42 13.89 -8.61 -19.56
CA LEU A 42 12.50 -9.07 -19.68
C LEU A 42 12.01 -9.03 -21.13
N SER A 43 12.36 -7.97 -21.86
CA SER A 43 12.10 -7.82 -23.30
C SER A 43 13.15 -6.87 -23.91
N LEU A 44 13.01 -6.53 -25.20
CA LEU A 44 13.93 -5.62 -25.89
C LEU A 44 14.09 -4.25 -25.20
N LEU A 45 13.02 -3.74 -24.56
CA LEU A 45 13.02 -2.41 -23.93
C LEU A 45 12.82 -2.47 -22.41
N MET A 46 12.71 -3.67 -21.84
CA MET A 46 12.36 -3.83 -20.43
C MET A 46 13.35 -4.74 -19.72
N ARG A 47 13.66 -4.37 -18.48
CA ARG A 47 14.35 -5.21 -17.50
C ARG A 47 13.42 -5.51 -16.34
N ASN A 48 13.80 -6.48 -15.52
CA ASN A 48 13.21 -6.66 -14.21
C ASN A 48 14.29 -6.88 -13.14
N MET A 49 13.95 -6.64 -11.88
CA MET A 49 14.84 -7.01 -10.77
C MET A 49 14.92 -8.54 -10.66
N ARG A 50 16.14 -9.08 -10.56
CA ARG A 50 16.37 -10.53 -10.46
C ARG A 50 15.59 -11.15 -9.30
N GLY A 51 15.09 -12.36 -9.56
CA GLY A 51 14.25 -13.12 -8.63
C GLY A 51 12.78 -12.68 -8.59
N THR A 52 12.41 -11.58 -9.27
CA THR A 52 11.01 -11.12 -9.28
C THR A 52 10.19 -11.70 -10.44
N ASN A 53 10.82 -12.32 -11.44
CA ASN A 53 10.18 -12.95 -12.59
C ASN A 53 9.88 -14.45 -12.40
N ASP A 54 9.62 -14.86 -11.16
CA ASP A 54 9.35 -16.24 -10.79
C ASP A 54 7.91 -16.44 -10.30
N ARG A 55 7.46 -17.70 -10.20
CA ARG A 55 6.14 -18.03 -9.60
C ARG A 55 6.05 -17.62 -8.13
N ALA A 56 7.19 -17.63 -7.44
CA ALA A 56 7.35 -17.14 -6.08
C ALA A 56 8.38 -16.01 -6.09
N PRO A 57 7.98 -14.78 -6.44
CA PRO A 57 8.91 -13.65 -6.53
C PRO A 57 9.67 -13.42 -5.23
N ARG A 58 10.95 -13.09 -5.34
CA ARG A 58 11.73 -12.51 -4.26
C ARG A 58 12.84 -11.66 -4.86
N CYS A 59 12.72 -10.35 -4.71
CA CYS A 59 13.73 -9.41 -5.19
C CYS A 59 15.08 -9.70 -4.54
N VAL A 60 16.12 -9.80 -5.37
CA VAL A 60 17.51 -10.02 -4.91
C VAL A 60 18.00 -8.93 -3.94
N ALA A 61 17.46 -7.72 -4.02
CA ALA A 61 17.82 -6.61 -3.15
C ALA A 61 17.09 -6.61 -1.79
N LEU A 62 16.12 -7.51 -1.57
CA LEU A 62 15.43 -7.61 -0.30
C LEU A 62 16.33 -8.26 0.75
N GLN A 63 16.66 -7.51 1.80
CA GLN A 63 17.36 -8.00 2.97
C GLN A 63 16.36 -8.29 4.09
N GLY A 64 16.61 -9.34 4.87
CA GLY A 64 15.75 -9.75 5.98
C GLY A 64 14.58 -10.66 5.58
N GLU A 65 13.68 -10.84 6.54
CA GLU A 65 12.57 -11.80 6.45
C GLU A 65 11.22 -11.09 6.30
N ILE A 66 10.38 -11.62 5.43
CA ILE A 66 9.05 -11.05 5.16
C ILE A 66 8.21 -11.13 6.44
N GLY A 67 7.58 -10.02 6.81
CA GLY A 67 6.86 -9.89 8.08
C GLY A 67 7.74 -9.67 9.32
N GLY A 68 9.06 -9.62 9.15
CA GLY A 68 10.03 -9.23 10.18
C GLY A 68 10.76 -7.95 9.80
N CYS A 69 11.98 -7.76 10.31
CA CYS A 69 12.81 -6.62 9.93
C CYS A 69 13.34 -6.79 8.50
N VAL A 70 13.05 -5.83 7.63
CA VAL A 70 13.51 -5.83 6.24
C VAL A 70 14.12 -4.50 5.83
N SER A 71 14.96 -4.54 4.80
CA SER A 71 15.47 -3.35 4.12
C SER A 71 15.71 -3.64 2.64
N CYS A 72 15.86 -2.58 1.85
CA CYS A 72 16.29 -2.68 0.46
C CYS A 72 17.79 -2.37 0.39
N GLY A 73 18.60 -3.29 -0.13
CA GLY A 73 20.04 -3.11 -0.31
C GLY A 73 20.42 -2.01 -1.31
N ILE A 74 19.45 -1.53 -2.10
CA ILE A 74 19.62 -0.49 -3.12
C ILE A 74 18.59 0.65 -2.97
N TYR A 75 18.18 0.99 -1.74
CA TYR A 75 17.05 1.90 -1.50
C TYR A 75 17.12 3.24 -2.28
N GLU A 76 18.29 3.88 -2.36
CA GLU A 76 18.50 5.12 -3.11
C GLU A 76 18.53 4.91 -4.64
N GLN A 77 18.85 3.70 -5.07
CA GLN A 77 19.04 3.30 -6.47
C GLN A 77 17.84 2.50 -7.00
N ARG A 78 16.72 2.49 -6.28
CA ARG A 78 15.52 1.72 -6.63
C ARG A 78 15.03 2.06 -8.04
N PRO A 79 14.49 1.10 -8.81
CA PRO A 79 13.82 1.43 -10.07
C PRO A 79 12.52 2.20 -9.79
N THR A 80 12.01 2.89 -10.81
CA THR A 80 10.81 3.75 -10.72
C THR A 80 9.59 3.06 -10.11
N PRO A 81 9.22 1.82 -10.50
CA PRO A 81 8.10 1.11 -9.88
C PRO A 81 8.24 0.91 -8.37
N CYS A 82 9.46 0.84 -7.82
CA CYS A 82 9.69 0.71 -6.39
C CYS A 82 9.70 2.06 -5.65
N ARG A 83 10.00 3.17 -6.35
CA ARG A 83 9.96 4.52 -5.78
C ARG A 83 8.52 5.04 -5.72
N GLU A 84 7.74 4.78 -6.75
CA GLU A 84 6.36 5.28 -6.90
C GLU A 84 5.30 4.40 -6.22
N PHE A 85 5.70 3.26 -5.66
CA PHE A 85 4.77 2.36 -4.99
C PHE A 85 4.35 2.91 -3.62
N ALA A 86 3.16 3.48 -3.55
CA ALA A 86 2.57 3.98 -2.31
C ALA A 86 2.16 2.86 -1.35
N MET A 87 2.25 3.08 -0.04
CA MET A 87 1.64 2.17 0.94
C MET A 87 0.13 2.38 1.03
N SER A 88 -0.63 1.35 1.39
CA SER A 88 -2.07 1.52 1.62
C SER A 88 -2.29 2.45 2.83
N GLY A 89 -3.14 3.47 2.66
CA GLY A 89 -3.39 4.53 3.64
C GLY A 89 -2.46 5.74 3.52
N GLU A 90 -1.47 5.71 2.62
CA GLU A 90 -0.68 6.89 2.28
C GLU A 90 -1.61 7.98 1.77
N GLU A 91 -1.50 9.18 2.34
CA GLU A 91 -2.39 10.31 2.06
C GLU A 91 -3.89 10.01 2.26
N GLY A 92 -4.23 9.00 3.08
CA GLY A 92 -5.61 8.57 3.31
C GLY A 92 -6.21 7.77 2.14
N VAL A 93 -5.39 7.31 1.21
CA VAL A 93 -5.82 6.57 0.01
C VAL A 93 -5.48 5.09 0.17
N ALA A 94 -6.47 4.23 -0.03
CA ALA A 94 -6.25 2.78 -0.04
C ALA A 94 -5.39 2.37 -1.25
N ASN A 95 -4.46 1.44 -1.04
CA ASN A 95 -3.73 0.79 -2.13
C ASN A 95 -3.93 -0.73 -2.08
N ASP A 96 -4.90 -1.21 -2.88
CA ASP A 96 -5.22 -2.63 -3.01
C ASP A 96 -4.01 -3.50 -3.40
N ALA A 97 -3.04 -2.96 -4.15
CA ALA A 97 -1.84 -3.72 -4.50
C ALA A 97 -0.96 -3.97 -3.27
N CYS A 98 -0.82 -2.96 -2.41
CA CYS A 98 -0.11 -3.12 -1.13
C CYS A 98 -0.82 -4.17 -0.25
N ASP A 99 -2.15 -4.06 -0.11
CA ASP A 99 -2.92 -4.98 0.73
C ASP A 99 -2.92 -6.43 0.20
N ARG A 100 -3.01 -6.64 -1.12
CA ARG A 100 -2.86 -7.97 -1.73
C ARG A 100 -1.48 -8.57 -1.48
N ALA A 101 -0.42 -7.76 -1.57
CA ALA A 101 0.93 -8.23 -1.30
C ALA A 101 1.05 -8.68 0.16
N ARG A 102 0.54 -7.89 1.10
CA ARG A 102 0.51 -8.20 2.53
C ARG A 102 -0.29 -9.47 2.82
N ALA A 103 -1.48 -9.59 2.24
CA ALA A 103 -2.35 -10.75 2.41
C ALA A 103 -1.69 -12.07 1.97
N ARG A 104 -0.90 -12.07 0.88
CA ARG A 104 -0.14 -13.27 0.44
C ARG A 104 0.79 -13.81 1.53
N TYR A 105 1.26 -12.95 2.42
CA TYR A 105 2.18 -13.29 3.51
C TYR A 105 1.50 -13.31 4.89
N GLY A 106 0.16 -13.33 4.93
CA GLY A 106 -0.58 -13.37 6.19
C GLY A 106 -0.48 -12.09 7.02
N LEU A 107 -0.06 -10.97 6.41
CA LEU A 107 0.04 -9.68 7.08
C LEU A 107 -1.30 -8.93 7.00
N PRO A 108 -1.71 -8.23 8.07
CA PRO A 108 -2.98 -7.48 8.09
C PRO A 108 -2.93 -6.30 7.11
N ALA A 109 -4.07 -5.87 6.57
CA ALA A 109 -4.16 -4.64 5.78
C ALA A 109 -3.68 -3.42 6.59
N LEU A 110 -3.08 -2.43 5.93
CA LEU A 110 -2.60 -1.21 6.62
C LEU A 110 -3.70 -0.18 6.82
N PHE A 111 -4.66 -0.13 5.91
CA PHE A 111 -5.70 0.88 5.89
C PHE A 111 -7.06 0.23 5.76
N HIS A 112 -7.92 0.52 6.72
CA HIS A 112 -9.35 0.35 6.56
C HIS A 112 -9.94 1.75 6.42
N PRO A 113 -10.60 2.09 5.31
CA PRO A 113 -11.33 3.35 5.25
C PRO A 113 -12.38 3.31 6.35
N SER A 114 -12.19 4.11 7.40
CA SER A 114 -13.25 4.37 8.36
C SER A 114 -14.42 4.93 7.55
N LEU A 115 -15.60 4.33 7.69
CA LEU A 115 -16.84 4.87 7.11
C LEU A 115 -16.90 6.36 7.43
N PRO A 116 -17.40 7.21 6.50
CA PRO A 116 -17.58 8.61 6.80
C PRO A 116 -18.37 8.72 8.11
N VAL A 117 -17.82 9.47 9.06
CA VAL A 117 -18.57 9.87 10.25
C VAL A 117 -19.80 10.57 9.71
N MET A 118 -20.94 9.90 9.80
CA MET A 118 -22.24 10.49 9.49
C MET A 118 -22.41 11.57 10.54
N THR A 119 -21.98 12.80 10.24
CA THR A 119 -22.28 13.95 11.08
C THR A 119 -23.80 14.01 11.13
N GLU A 120 -24.40 13.68 12.28
CA GLU A 120 -25.84 13.66 12.49
C GLU A 120 -26.42 15.04 12.17
N SER A 121 -26.86 15.24 10.92
CA SER A 121 -27.66 16.40 10.52
C SER A 121 -29.15 16.06 10.49
N TYR A 122 -29.55 14.87 10.93
CA TYR A 122 -30.95 14.49 11.06
C TYR A 122 -31.53 15.02 12.40
N LEU A 123 -31.58 16.34 12.56
CA LEU A 123 -32.61 16.92 13.40
C LEU A 123 -33.96 16.63 12.72
N SER A 124 -34.69 15.63 13.20
CA SER A 124 -36.11 15.45 12.88
C SER A 124 -36.86 16.75 13.21
N PRO A 125 -37.55 17.40 12.26
CA PRO A 125 -38.42 18.51 12.59
C PRO A 125 -39.66 17.95 13.31
N GLY A 126 -39.66 18.09 14.64
CA GLY A 126 -40.84 18.28 15.49
C GLY A 126 -41.92 17.19 15.46
N ALA A 127 -41.93 16.35 16.48
CA ALA A 127 -43.20 15.84 16.99
C ALA A 127 -44.00 17.04 17.54
N ARG A 128 -45.11 17.41 16.91
CA ARG A 128 -46.07 18.38 17.48
C ARG A 128 -46.74 17.73 18.69
N GLU A 129 -46.58 18.32 19.86
CA GLU A 129 -47.38 17.98 21.04
C GLU A 129 -48.87 18.23 20.73
N LEU A 130 -49.70 17.24 21.05
CA LEU A 130 -51.15 17.35 20.97
C LEU A 130 -51.62 18.19 22.17
N PRO A 131 -52.40 19.27 21.97
CA PRO A 131 -52.92 20.04 23.10
C PRO A 131 -53.97 19.23 23.88
N GLU A 132 -53.70 19.01 25.17
CA GLU A 132 -54.69 18.60 26.16
C GLU A 132 -55.68 19.76 26.38
N HIS A 133 -56.82 19.73 25.69
CA HIS A 133 -57.97 20.51 26.12
C HIS A 133 -59.28 19.80 25.73
N VAL A 134 -59.65 18.79 26.51
CA VAL A 134 -61.02 18.26 26.54
C VAL A 134 -61.85 19.19 27.43
N GLN A 135 -62.61 20.09 26.82
CA GLN A 135 -63.74 20.73 27.49
C GLN A 135 -64.94 19.78 27.45
N SER A 136 -65.38 19.31 28.62
CA SER A 136 -66.69 18.67 28.78
C SER A 136 -67.78 19.74 28.80
N PRO A 137 -68.87 19.61 28.02
CA PRO A 137 -70.15 20.24 28.33
C PRO A 137 -70.91 19.34 29.30
N GLY A 138 -71.56 19.97 30.29
CA GLY A 138 -72.41 19.31 31.29
C GLY A 138 -73.82 18.96 30.81
#